data_AF-A0A9J6HAU4-F1
#
_entry.id   AF-A0A9J6HAU4-F1
#
_cell.length_a   1.000
_cell.length_b   1.000
_cell.length_c   1.000
_cell.angle_alpha   90.00
_cell.angle_beta   90.00
_cell.angle_gamma   90.00
#
_symmetry.space_group_name_H-M   'P 1'
#
loop_
_entity.id
_entity.type
_entity.pdbx_description
1 polymer ?
#
loop_
_entity_poly.entity_id
_entity_poly.type
_entity_poly.pdbx_seq_one_letter_code
_entity_poly.pdbx_strand_id
1 'polypeptide(L)'
;MPSARHSHRMVFYKSQVYVIGGHDGVSYLNTVMRNRFNRLQSWQTAPPMDISRTGFAVAEVEDELYVVGGYTGMFPTATHDSRGFH
;
A
#
# COMPACT_ATOMS: atom_id res chain seq x y z
N MET A 1 10.62 2.29 -10.29
CA MET A 1 9.18 2.19 -10.64
C MET A 1 8.57 1.03 -9.87
N PRO A 2 7.27 1.03 -9.55
CA PRO A 2 6.62 -0.13 -8.97
C PRO A 2 6.64 -1.30 -9.94
N SER A 3 6.82 -2.52 -9.40
CA SER A 3 6.62 -3.73 -10.19
C SER A 3 5.19 -3.79 -10.73
N ALA A 4 5.02 -4.44 -11.89
CA ALA A 4 3.70 -4.70 -12.46
C ALA A 4 2.79 -5.35 -11.41
N ARG A 5 1.62 -4.76 -11.19
CA ARG A 5 0.68 -5.20 -10.17
C ARG A 5 -0.74 -4.73 -10.49
N HIS A 6 -1.73 -5.51 -10.11
CA HIS A 6 -3.14 -5.12 -10.17
C HIS A 6 -3.74 -5.08 -8.76
N SER A 7 -4.93 -4.49 -8.65
CA SER A 7 -5.70 -4.42 -7.40
C SER A 7 -4.94 -3.81 -6.20
N HIS A 8 -3.88 -3.06 -6.48
CA HIS A 8 -3.17 -2.21 -5.53
C HIS A 8 -4.03 -1.00 -5.17
N ARG A 9 -3.57 -0.20 -4.20
CA ARG A 9 -4.15 1.11 -3.93
C ARG A 9 -3.11 2.18 -4.15
N MET A 10 -3.58 3.29 -4.73
CA MET A 10 -2.77 4.48 -4.92
C MET A 10 -3.41 5.61 -4.11
N VAL A 11 -2.61 6.26 -3.26
CA VAL A 11 -3.06 7.38 -2.43
C VAL A 11 -2.06 8.51 -2.48
N PHE A 12 -2.55 9.75 -2.42
CA PHE A 12 -1.71 10.93 -2.28
C PHE A 12 -1.70 11.33 -0.80
N TYR A 13 -0.52 11.40 -0.20
CA TYR A 13 -0.34 11.64 1.23
C TYR A 13 0.99 12.36 1.46
N LYS A 14 1.00 13.41 2.29
CA LYS A 14 2.19 14.24 2.61
C LYS A 14 3.02 14.63 1.37
N SER A 15 2.36 15.14 0.32
CA SER A 15 2.98 15.54 -0.96
C SER A 15 3.66 14.42 -1.75
N GLN A 16 3.32 13.16 -1.48
CA GLN A 16 3.85 11.99 -2.16
C GLN A 16 2.71 11.09 -2.64
N VAL A 17 2.93 10.38 -3.75
CA VAL A 17 2.08 9.29 -4.20
C VAL A 17 2.61 8.00 -3.60
N TYR A 18 1.72 7.22 -2.98
CA TYR A 18 1.99 5.90 -2.44
C TYR A 18 1.27 4.84 -3.29
N VAL A 19 1.96 3.74 -3.59
CA VAL A 19 1.43 2.53 -4.21
C VAL A 19 1.58 1.41 -3.19
N ILE A 20 0.44 0.90 -2.71
CA ILE A 20 0.35 -0.02 -1.57
C ILE A 20 -0.16 -1.36 -2.09
N GLY A 21 0.54 -2.45 -1.73
CA GLY A 21 0.10 -3.84 -1.91
C GLY A 21 -0.26 -4.23 -3.34
N GLY A 22 -1.27 -5.09 -3.47
CA GLY A 22 -1.77 -5.61 -4.74
C GLY A 22 -1.31 -7.04 -5.02
N HIS A 23 -1.33 -7.44 -6.28
CA HIS A 23 -0.89 -8.76 -6.74
C HIS A 23 -0.07 -8.60 -8.03
N ASP A 24 1.11 -9.21 -8.10
CA ASP A 24 2.05 -9.09 -9.23
C ASP A 24 1.86 -10.13 -10.34
N GLY A 25 0.82 -10.97 -10.22
CA GLY A 25 0.57 -12.10 -11.11
C GLY A 25 1.03 -13.44 -10.53
N VAL A 26 1.84 -13.43 -9.47
CA VAL A 26 2.33 -14.63 -8.78
C VAL A 26 1.95 -14.63 -7.30
N SER A 27 2.09 -13.49 -6.62
CA SER A 27 1.95 -13.36 -5.18
C SER A 27 1.23 -12.08 -4.75
N TYR A 28 0.58 -12.13 -3.59
CA TYR A 28 0.08 -10.92 -2.93
C TYR A 28 1.27 -10.12 -2.39
N LEU A 29 1.17 -8.80 -2.49
CA LEU A 29 2.22 -7.89 -2.08
C LEU A 29 1.85 -7.20 -0.76
N ASN A 30 2.82 -7.08 0.13
CA ASN A 30 2.80 -6.16 1.27
C ASN A 30 3.65 -4.91 1.03
N THR A 31 4.29 -4.81 -0.13
CA THR A 31 5.21 -3.72 -0.46
C THR A 31 4.48 -2.39 -0.59
N VAL A 32 5.12 -1.33 -0.10
CA VAL A 32 4.69 0.05 -0.27
C VAL A 32 5.79 0.82 -0.99
N MET A 33 5.42 1.52 -2.05
CA MET A 33 6.33 2.36 -2.82
C MET A 33 5.82 3.78 -2.86
N ARG A 34 6.73 4.75 -2.73
CA ARG A 34 6.38 6.18 -2.74
C ARG A 34 7.18 6.97 -3.77
N ASN A 35 6.59 8.05 -4.26
CA ASN A 35 7.25 9.00 -5.14
C ASN A 35 6.79 10.44 -4.82
N ARG A 36 7.69 11.42 -4.94
CA ARG A 36 7.33 12.84 -4.85
C ARG A 36 6.71 13.29 -6.16
N PHE A 37 5.43 13.66 -6.13
CA PHE A 37 4.65 14.00 -7.32
C PHE A 37 5.24 15.13 -8.19
N ASN A 38 6.10 15.98 -7.62
CA ASN A 38 6.65 17.17 -8.27
C ASN A 38 8.15 17.09 -8.64
N ARG A 39 8.79 15.94 -8.49
CA ARG A 39 10.18 15.76 -8.92
C ARG A 39 10.27 14.53 -9.82
N LEU A 40 11.15 14.56 -10.82
CA LEU A 40 11.59 13.38 -11.59
C LEU A 40 12.38 12.39 -10.71
N GLN A 41 12.00 12.24 -9.44
CA GLN A 41 12.63 11.33 -8.50
C GLN A 41 12.20 9.90 -8.83
N SER A 42 13.14 8.98 -8.65
CA SER A 42 12.87 7.57 -8.70
C SER A 42 11.91 7.17 -7.58
N TRP A 43 11.10 6.14 -7.85
CA TRP A 43 10.29 5.52 -6.82
C TRP A 43 11.17 4.94 -5.72
N GLN A 44 10.73 5.12 -4.47
CA GLN A 44 11.41 4.65 -3.28
C GLN A 44 10.54 3.62 -2.56
N THR A 45 11.17 2.69 -1.85
CA THR A 45 10.47 1.83 -0.90
C THR A 45 10.09 2.63 0.34
N ALA A 46 8.89 2.36 0.86
CA ALA A 46 8.46 2.76 2.19
C ALA A 46 8.37 1.50 3.08
N PRO A 47 8.17 1.64 4.41
CA PRO A 47 7.91 0.48 5.25
C PRO A 47 6.79 -0.41 4.66
N PRO A 48 6.91 -1.73 4.66
CA PRO A 48 5.86 -2.61 4.15
C PRO A 48 4.71 -2.76 5.15
N MET A 49 3.56 -3.22 4.66
CA MET A 49 2.49 -3.76 5.50
C MET A 49 2.96 -5.07 6.15
N ASP A 50 2.34 -5.46 7.26
CA ASP A 50 2.67 -6.74 7.90
C ASP A 50 2.20 -7.94 7.10
N ILE A 51 1.04 -7.80 6.47
CA ILE A 51 0.40 -8.88 5.73
C ILE A 51 0.15 -8.44 4.30
N SER A 52 0.63 -9.27 3.37
CA SER A 52 0.36 -9.11 1.95
C SER A 52 -1.13 -9.18 1.67
N ARG A 53 -1.65 -8.23 0.90
CA ARG A 53 -3.09 -8.16 0.63
C ARG A 53 -3.43 -7.48 -0.69
N THR A 54 -4.62 -7.79 -1.17
CA THR A 54 -5.23 -7.19 -2.37
C THR A 54 -6.69 -6.81 -2.12
N GLY A 55 -7.26 -5.91 -2.92
CA GLY A 55 -8.70 -5.59 -2.85
C GLY A 55 -9.14 -4.90 -1.55
N PHE A 56 -8.23 -4.23 -0.85
CA PHE A 56 -8.48 -3.51 0.41
C PHE A 56 -8.94 -2.06 0.18
N ALA A 57 -9.33 -1.35 1.24
CA ALA A 57 -9.54 0.09 1.22
C ALA A 57 -8.37 0.81 1.92
N VAL A 58 -8.11 2.06 1.52
CA VAL A 58 -7.16 2.95 2.20
C VAL A 58 -7.85 4.27 2.51
N ALA A 59 -7.68 4.77 3.74
CA ALA A 59 -8.19 6.06 4.17
C ALA A 59 -7.10 6.81 4.94
N GLU A 60 -7.07 8.13 4.79
CA GLU A 60 -6.29 9.00 5.65
C GLU A 60 -7.17 9.42 6.85
N VAL A 61 -6.66 9.22 8.06
CA VAL A 61 -7.31 9.61 9.31
C VAL A 61 -6.23 10.19 10.21
N GLU A 62 -6.41 11.43 10.67
CA GLU A 62 -5.50 12.09 11.62
C GLU A 62 -4.00 12.02 11.21
N ASP A 63 -3.69 12.42 9.97
CA ASP A 63 -2.34 12.40 9.41
C ASP A 63 -1.68 11.00 9.34
N GLU A 64 -2.48 9.93 9.32
CA GLU A 64 -2.03 8.55 9.13
C GLU A 64 -2.86 7.82 8.05
N LEU A 65 -2.21 6.89 7.34
CA LEU A 65 -2.90 6.05 6.35
C LEU A 65 -3.29 4.70 6.96
N TYR A 66 -4.57 4.39 6.90
CA TYR A 66 -5.15 3.15 7.38
C TYR A 66 -5.47 2.22 6.22
N VAL A 67 -5.07 0.96 6.35
CA VAL A 67 -5.39 -0.10 5.39
C VAL A 67 -6.40 -1.06 6.01
N VAL A 68 -7.58 -1.17 5.40
CA VAL A 68 -8.70 -1.93 5.97
C VAL A 68 -9.17 -3.02 5.00
N GLY A 69 -9.30 -4.24 5.54
CA GLY A 69 -9.82 -5.40 4.83
C GLY A 69 -8.91 -5.90 3.72
N GLY A 70 -9.52 -6.43 2.66
CA GLY A 70 -8.84 -7.08 1.55
C GLY A 70 -8.64 -8.58 1.76
N TYR A 71 -8.09 -9.22 0.74
CA TYR A 71 -7.79 -10.65 0.72
C TYR A 71 -6.30 -10.89 0.91
N THR A 72 -5.96 -11.74 1.87
CA THR A 72 -4.57 -12.06 2.27
C THR A 72 -4.08 -13.40 1.72
N GLY A 73 -4.93 -14.14 0.99
CA GLY A 73 -4.66 -15.52 0.62
C GLY A 73 -4.93 -16.54 1.74
N MET A 74 -5.30 -16.07 2.94
CA MET A 74 -5.70 -16.90 4.08
C MET A 74 -7.19 -16.64 4.39
N PHE A 75 -7.85 -17.61 5.04
CA PHE A 75 -9.25 -17.49 5.50
C PHE A 75 -9.47 -16.20 6.33
N PRO A 76 -10.69 -15.61 6.36
CA PRO A 76 -10.88 -14.19 6.61
C PRO A 76 -10.49 -13.83 8.05
N THR A 77 -9.30 -13.27 8.21
CA THR A 77 -8.93 -12.49 9.39
C THR A 77 -9.22 -11.03 9.08
N ALA A 78 -10.04 -10.39 9.91
CA ALA A 78 -10.20 -8.95 9.88
C ALA A 78 -8.87 -8.32 10.33
N THR A 79 -7.96 -8.10 9.39
CA THR A 79 -6.63 -7.59 9.72
C THR A 79 -6.66 -6.07 9.64
N HIS A 80 -6.82 -5.40 10.78
CA HIS A 80 -6.48 -3.99 10.96
C HIS A 80 -4.96 -3.88 11.01
N ASP A 81 -4.36 -3.16 10.06
CA ASP A 81 -2.94 -2.81 10.07
C ASP A 81 -2.87 -1.28 10.17
N SER A 82 -2.76 -0.78 11.40
CA SER A 82 -2.48 0.62 11.70
C SER A 82 -0.96 0.80 11.77
N ARG A 83 -0.34 1.07 10.63
CA ARG A 83 1.00 1.63 10.62
C ARG A 83 0.93 3.07 10.18
N GLY A 84 1.11 3.97 11.14
CA GLY A 84 1.46 5.35 10.88
C GLY A 84 2.71 5.38 9.99
N PHE A 85 2.53 5.69 8.72
CA PHE A 85 3.65 5.98 7.83
C PHE A 85 4.13 7.39 8.17
N HIS A 86 5.17 7.47 9.01
CA HIS A 86 5.93 8.69 9.25
C HIS A 86 6.88 9.01 8.08
#